data_AF-A0A917HGF7-F1
#
_entry.id   AF-A0A917HGF7-F1
#
_cell.length_a   1.000
_cell.length_b   1.000
_cell.length_c   1.000
_cell.angle_alpha   90.00
_cell.angle_beta   90.00
_cell.angle_gamma   90.00
#
_symmetry.space_group_name_H-M   'P 1'
#
loop_
_entity.id
_entity.type
_entity.pdbx_description
1 polymer ?
#
loop_
_entity_poly.entity_id
_entity_poly.type
_entity_poly.pdbx_seq_one_letter_code
_entity_poly.pdbx_strand_id
1 'polypeptide(L)'
;MERFCDELRWAREQRKISIEAICEETKVSPRHLRALEAGEYSELPGGVFRKGIVRSYLAALGLEEASWLDRFEASLRESGAQDTEVEDWSEFAENVRRNRGASETGTNLQWMGVAMMIAALLVVAWCVWKFVLHGRLP
;
A
#
# COMPACT_ATOMS: atom_id res chain seq x y z
N MET A 1 -19.13 1.52 -31.46
CA MET A 1 -18.89 1.32 -30.02
C MET A 1 -17.58 2.03 -29.73
N GLU A 2 -17.61 3.23 -29.16
CA GLU A 2 -16.38 3.89 -28.74
C GLU A 2 -15.78 3.06 -27.59
N ARG A 3 -14.47 2.76 -27.67
CA ARG A 3 -13.80 1.99 -26.62
C ARG A 3 -13.52 2.92 -25.45
N PHE A 4 -13.70 2.43 -24.23
CA PHE A 4 -13.43 3.14 -22.97
C PHE A 4 -12.11 3.96 -23.00
N CYS A 5 -11.05 3.38 -23.57
CA CYS A 5 -9.73 3.99 -23.68
C CYS A 5 -9.71 5.25 -24.58
N ASP A 6 -10.46 5.23 -25.68
CA ASP A 6 -10.57 6.37 -26.60
C ASP A 6 -11.26 7.54 -25.92
N GLU A 7 -12.33 7.26 -25.17
CA GLU A 7 -13.05 8.29 -24.41
C GLU A 7 -12.19 8.87 -23.28
N LEU A 8 -11.41 8.03 -22.61
CA LEU A 8 -10.49 8.46 -21.56
C LEU A 8 -9.43 9.41 -22.12
N ARG A 9 -8.82 9.03 -23.24
CA ARG A 9 -7.86 9.87 -23.98
C ARG A 9 -8.51 11.18 -24.43
N TRP A 10 -9.71 11.11 -25.00
CA TRP A 10 -10.43 12.29 -25.46
C TRP A 10 -10.73 13.24 -24.30
N ALA A 11 -11.16 12.72 -23.14
CA ALA A 11 -11.41 13.53 -21.95
C ALA A 11 -10.15 14.28 -21.47
N ARG A 12 -8.98 13.64 -21.55
CA ARG A 12 -7.68 14.29 -21.27
C ARG A 12 -7.35 15.37 -22.28
N GLU A 13 -7.47 15.06 -23.57
CA GLU A 13 -7.16 16.00 -24.66
C GLU A 13 -8.06 17.25 -24.61
N GLN A 14 -9.35 17.09 -24.29
CA GLN A 14 -10.30 18.20 -24.07
C GLN A 14 -9.87 19.12 -22.92
N ARG A 15 -9.26 18.56 -21.88
CA ARG A 15 -8.72 19.32 -20.73
C ARG A 15 -7.34 19.90 -21.00
N LYS A 16 -6.72 19.57 -22.14
CA LYS A 16 -5.36 19.98 -22.51
C LYS A 16 -4.30 19.56 -21.49
N ILE A 17 -4.54 18.43 -20.81
CA ILE A 17 -3.60 17.85 -19.85
C ILE A 17 -2.68 16.87 -20.60
N SER A 18 -1.38 16.96 -20.39
CA SER A 18 -0.42 16.02 -20.98
C SER A 18 -0.32 14.75 -20.13
N ILE A 19 0.14 13.64 -20.74
CA ILE A 19 0.45 12.42 -20.00
C ILE A 19 1.50 12.72 -18.91
N GLU A 20 2.48 13.55 -19.24
CA GLU A 20 3.58 13.93 -18.35
C GLU A 20 3.06 14.66 -17.11
N ALA A 21 2.09 15.56 -17.25
CA ALA A 21 1.46 16.25 -16.12
C ALA A 21 0.74 15.27 -15.18
N ILE A 22 0.00 14.31 -15.73
CA ILE A 22 -0.67 13.27 -14.93
C ILE A 22 0.38 12.39 -14.23
N CYS A 23 1.49 12.07 -14.89
CA CYS A 23 2.58 11.30 -14.27
C CYS A 23 3.22 12.06 -13.10
N GLU A 24 3.44 13.37 -13.25
CA GLU A 24 4.00 14.20 -12.19
C GLU A 24 3.12 14.23 -10.94
N GLU A 25 1.81 14.32 -11.12
CA GLU A 25 0.81 14.36 -10.04
C GLU A 25 0.60 12.98 -9.41
N THR A 26 0.36 11.96 -10.22
CA THR A 26 -0.07 10.63 -9.74
C THR A 26 1.08 9.68 -9.41
N LYS A 27 2.31 10.00 -9.85
CA LYS A 27 3.49 9.12 -9.81
C LYS A 27 3.33 7.81 -10.58
N VAL A 28 2.31 7.71 -11.42
CA VAL A 28 2.16 6.58 -12.34
C VAL A 28 3.13 6.74 -13.50
N SER A 29 3.75 5.63 -13.92
CA SER A 29 4.68 5.63 -15.05
C SER A 29 3.97 6.05 -16.35
N PRO A 30 4.60 6.89 -17.19
CA PRO A 30 4.04 7.29 -18.48
C PRO A 30 3.82 6.10 -19.42
N ARG A 31 4.56 4.99 -19.24
CA ARG A 31 4.32 3.75 -19.97
C ARG A 31 2.93 3.19 -19.68
N HIS A 32 2.53 3.14 -18.41
CA HIS A 32 1.24 2.58 -18.02
C HIS A 32 0.08 3.50 -18.41
N LEU A 33 0.24 4.83 -18.34
CA LEU A 33 -0.81 5.75 -18.78
C LEU A 33 -1.04 5.68 -20.29
N ARG A 34 0.03 5.55 -21.09
CA ARG A 34 -0.09 5.34 -22.54
C ARG A 34 -0.70 3.98 -22.87
N ALA A 35 -0.31 2.92 -22.17
CA ALA A 35 -0.92 1.59 -22.33
C ALA A 35 -2.43 1.61 -21.99
N LEU A 36 -2.81 2.36 -20.95
CA LEU A 36 -4.22 2.54 -20.59
C LEU A 36 -5.02 3.21 -21.72
N GLU A 37 -4.50 4.30 -22.30
CA GLU A 37 -5.13 4.97 -23.45
C GLU A 37 -5.11 4.14 -24.74
N ALA A 38 -4.14 3.23 -24.90
CA ALA A 38 -4.05 2.32 -26.04
C ALA A 38 -4.91 1.05 -25.87
N GLY A 39 -5.46 0.79 -24.68
CA GLY A 39 -6.18 -0.45 -24.37
C GLY A 39 -5.27 -1.68 -24.23
N GLU A 40 -3.97 -1.47 -24.03
CA GLU A 40 -2.97 -2.52 -23.85
C GLU A 40 -2.93 -2.96 -22.38
N TYR A 41 -4.01 -3.59 -21.90
CA TYR A 41 -4.15 -3.96 -20.49
C TYR A 41 -3.10 -4.96 -19.99
N SER A 42 -2.44 -5.70 -20.88
CA SER A 42 -1.33 -6.61 -20.57
C SER A 42 -0.06 -5.88 -20.10
N GLU A 43 0.11 -4.62 -20.50
CA GLU A 43 1.25 -3.78 -20.09
C GLU A 43 0.99 -3.04 -18.78
N LEU A 44 -0.24 -3.12 -18.24
CA LEU A 44 -0.57 -2.58 -16.93
C LEU A 44 -0.14 -3.55 -15.82
N PRO A 45 0.30 -3.04 -14.66
CA PRO A 45 0.47 -3.86 -13.47
C PRO A 45 -0.83 -4.61 -13.16
N GLY A 46 -0.73 -5.89 -12.78
CA GLY A 46 -1.88 -6.73 -12.45
C GLY A 46 -2.64 -6.31 -11.19
N GLY A 47 -3.60 -7.13 -10.79
CA GLY A 47 -4.32 -6.96 -9.52
C GLY A 47 -5.07 -5.63 -9.38
N VAL A 48 -5.21 -5.13 -8.16
CA VAL A 48 -5.89 -3.83 -7.89
C VAL A 48 -5.11 -2.63 -8.41
N PHE A 49 -3.85 -2.80 -8.81
CA PHE A 49 -3.05 -1.67 -9.29
C PHE A 49 -3.65 -1.09 -10.56
N ARG A 50 -4.29 -1.89 -11.44
CA ARG A 50 -5.03 -1.37 -12.59
C ARG A 50 -6.10 -0.38 -12.19
N LYS A 51 -6.98 -0.76 -11.27
CA LYS A 51 -8.04 0.11 -10.75
C LYS A 51 -7.46 1.35 -10.08
N GLY A 52 -6.36 1.19 -9.33
CA GLY A 52 -5.63 2.31 -8.73
C GLY A 52 -5.11 3.31 -9.77
N ILE A 53 -4.51 2.82 -10.86
CA ILE A 53 -4.02 3.67 -11.97
C ILE A 53 -5.17 4.43 -12.62
N VAL A 54 -6.29 3.75 -12.90
CA VAL A 54 -7.47 4.39 -13.50
C VAL A 54 -8.04 5.46 -12.56
N ARG A 55 -8.19 5.17 -11.26
CA ARG A 55 -8.64 6.16 -10.27
C ARG A 55 -7.75 7.39 -10.24
N SER A 56 -6.43 7.19 -10.13
CA SER A 56 -5.48 8.30 -10.10
C SER A 56 -5.54 9.15 -11.36
N TYR A 57 -5.72 8.52 -12.53
CA TYR A 57 -5.89 9.23 -13.79
C TYR A 57 -7.19 10.05 -13.82
N LEU A 58 -8.32 9.46 -13.41
CA LEU A 58 -9.61 10.16 -13.35
C LEU A 58 -9.58 11.33 -12.35
N ALA A 59 -8.93 11.15 -11.20
CA ALA A 59 -8.73 12.19 -10.21
C ALA A 59 -7.92 13.37 -10.78
N ALA A 60 -6.82 13.10 -11.51
CA ALA A 60 -6.03 14.13 -12.19
C ALA A 60 -6.83 14.88 -13.27
N LEU A 61 -7.85 14.25 -13.86
CA LEU A 61 -8.78 14.89 -14.81
C LEU A 61 -9.98 15.57 -14.14
N GLY A 62 -10.17 15.40 -12.83
CA GLY A 62 -11.36 15.86 -12.11
C GLY A 62 -12.65 15.21 -12.59
N LEU A 63 -12.61 13.92 -12.95
CA LEU A 63 -13.77 13.15 -13.40
C LEU A 63 -14.38 12.34 -12.25
N GLU A 64 -15.69 12.11 -12.30
CA GLU A 64 -16.39 11.28 -11.32
C GLU A 64 -15.99 9.81 -11.46
N GLU A 65 -15.39 9.22 -10.43
CA GLU A 65 -14.78 7.89 -10.53
C GLU A 65 -15.78 6.75 -10.76
N ALA A 66 -16.95 6.80 -10.12
CA ALA A 66 -17.87 5.65 -10.03
C ALA A 66 -18.30 5.15 -11.42
N SER A 67 -18.80 6.06 -12.27
CA SER A 67 -19.29 5.71 -13.61
C SER A 67 -18.18 5.23 -14.54
N TRP A 68 -16.96 5.74 -14.39
CA TRP A 68 -15.83 5.35 -15.22
C TRP A 68 -15.25 4.00 -14.81
N LEU A 69 -15.21 3.69 -13.51
CA LEU A 69 -14.69 2.42 -13.02
C LEU A 69 -15.56 1.23 -13.42
N ASP A 70 -16.89 1.38 -13.38
CA ASP A 70 -17.80 0.32 -13.85
C ASP A 70 -17.56 -0.02 -15.32
N ARG A 71 -17.32 1.00 -16.14
CA ARG A 71 -17.02 0.85 -17.57
C ARG A 71 -15.64 0.26 -17.82
N PHE A 72 -14.66 0.64 -17.00
CA PHE A 72 -13.33 0.03 -17.02
C PHE A 72 -13.38 -1.46 -16.69
N GLU A 73 -14.16 -1.86 -15.68
CA GLU A 73 -14.33 -3.28 -15.34
C GLU A 73 -14.98 -4.07 -16.48
N ALA A 74 -15.95 -3.46 -17.17
CA ALA A 74 -16.57 -4.06 -18.34
C ALA A 74 -15.56 -4.25 -19.50
N SER A 75 -14.72 -3.24 -19.78
CA SER A 75 -13.69 -3.35 -20.84
C SER A 75 -12.58 -4.33 -20.49
N LEU A 76 -12.23 -4.44 -19.21
CA LEU A 76 -11.24 -5.39 -18.70
C LEU A 76 -11.74 -6.84 -18.81
N ARG A 77 -13.04 -7.07 -18.58
CA ARG A 77 -13.69 -8.37 -18.82
C ARG A 77 -13.69 -8.75 -20.29
N GLU A 78 -14.06 -7.81 -21.16
CA GLU A 78 -14.14 -8.06 -22.60
C GLU A 78 -12.76 -8.36 -23.21
N SER A 79 -11.70 -7.76 -22.67
CA SER A 79 -10.32 -8.01 -23.11
C SER A 79 -9.70 -9.30 -22.56
N GLY A 80 -10.37 -10.01 -21.65
CA GLY A 80 -9.83 -11.24 -21.04
C GLY A 80 -8.66 -11.02 -20.08
N ALA A 81 -8.34 -9.77 -19.73
CA ALA A 81 -7.23 -9.45 -18.83
C ALA A 81 -7.59 -9.63 -17.35
N GLN A 82 -8.82 -10.06 -17.02
CA GLN A 82 -9.29 -10.20 -15.63
C GLN A 82 -8.56 -11.32 -14.86
N ASP A 83 -8.16 -12.40 -15.55
CA ASP A 83 -7.60 -13.60 -14.91
C ASP A 83 -6.25 -13.35 -14.19
N THR A 84 -5.50 -12.33 -14.61
CA THR A 84 -4.23 -11.94 -13.98
C THR A 84 -4.40 -11.23 -12.63
N GLU A 85 -5.62 -10.80 -12.24
CA GLU A 85 -5.83 -10.17 -10.93
C GLU A 85 -5.74 -11.18 -9.79
N VAL A 86 -6.33 -12.37 -9.93
CA VAL A 86 -6.43 -13.35 -8.83
C VAL A 86 -5.06 -13.93 -8.46
N GLU A 87 -4.20 -14.15 -9.46
CA GLU A 87 -2.83 -14.65 -9.28
C GLU A 87 -1.95 -13.62 -8.55
N ASP A 88 -1.97 -12.37 -8.99
CA ASP A 88 -1.18 -11.26 -8.42
C ASP A 88 -1.59 -10.92 -6.98
N TRP A 89 -2.88 -11.05 -6.64
CA TRP A 89 -3.37 -10.89 -5.26
C TRP A 89 -2.81 -11.94 -4.31
N SER A 90 -2.76 -13.19 -4.74
CA SER A 90 -2.26 -14.29 -3.91
C SER A 90 -0.76 -14.13 -3.64
N GLU A 91 0.02 -13.74 -4.66
CA GLU A 91 1.45 -13.52 -4.56
C GLU A 91 1.78 -12.26 -3.74
N PHE A 92 1.04 -11.16 -3.93
CA PHE A 92 1.18 -9.95 -3.12
C PHE A 92 0.83 -10.21 -1.65
N ALA A 93 -0.29 -10.89 -1.37
CA ALA A 93 -0.70 -11.23 -0.01
C ALA A 93 0.32 -12.17 0.66
N GLU A 94 0.85 -13.15 -0.08
CA GLU A 94 1.91 -14.03 0.41
C GLU A 94 3.21 -13.26 0.68
N ASN A 95 3.62 -12.34 -0.20
CA ASN A 95 4.79 -11.50 0.01
C ASN A 95 4.63 -10.57 1.22
N VAL A 96 3.46 -9.97 1.42
CA VAL A 96 3.17 -9.15 2.62
C VAL A 96 3.18 -10.02 3.89
N ARG A 97 2.64 -11.24 3.83
CA ARG A 97 2.67 -12.21 4.94
C ARG A 97 4.08 -12.65 5.28
N ARG A 98 4.89 -12.96 4.27
CA ARG A 98 6.30 -13.34 4.38
C ARG A 98 7.15 -12.20 4.94
N ASN A 99 6.91 -10.98 4.47
CA ASN A 99 7.62 -9.80 4.95
C ASN A 99 7.20 -9.40 6.38
N ARG A 100 5.95 -9.68 6.79
CA ARG A 100 5.52 -9.57 8.20
C ARG A 100 6.20 -10.61 9.10
N GLY A 101 6.50 -11.80 8.58
CA GLY A 101 7.27 -12.82 9.30
C GLY A 101 8.74 -12.43 9.57
N ALA A 102 9.27 -11.42 8.87
CA ALA A 102 10.65 -10.95 9.06
C ALA A 102 10.81 -9.95 10.22
N SER A 103 9.72 -9.51 10.86
CA SER A 103 9.80 -8.72 12.12
C SER A 103 9.76 -9.59 13.39
N GLU A 104 9.73 -10.92 13.26
CA GLU A 104 9.86 -11.85 14.40
C GLU A 104 11.29 -12.37 14.52
N THR A 105 12.24 -11.50 14.87
CA THR A 105 13.54 -11.95 15.38
C THR A 105 14.00 -10.97 16.45
N GLY A 106 13.70 -11.30 17.71
CA GLY A 106 14.23 -10.56 18.86
C GLY A 106 13.38 -10.51 20.12
N THR A 107 12.38 -11.39 20.31
CA THR A 107 11.55 -11.44 21.53
C THR A 107 12.34 -11.70 22.82
N ASN A 108 13.60 -12.10 22.75
CA ASN A 108 14.45 -12.35 23.93
C ASN A 108 15.15 -11.10 24.49
N LEU A 109 15.38 -10.03 23.70
CA LEU A 109 16.17 -8.88 24.15
C LEU A 109 15.31 -7.80 24.85
N GLN A 110 14.03 -7.68 24.47
CA GLN A 110 13.11 -6.70 25.08
C GLN A 110 12.72 -7.09 26.52
N TRP A 111 12.55 -8.38 26.80
CA TRP A 111 12.28 -8.87 28.16
C TRP A 111 13.51 -8.79 29.07
N MET A 112 14.73 -8.79 28.52
CA MET A 112 15.94 -8.54 29.33
C MET A 112 15.94 -7.14 29.96
N GLY A 113 15.45 -6.12 29.24
CA GLY A 113 15.33 -4.77 29.78
C GLY A 113 14.31 -4.69 30.94
N VAL A 114 13.16 -5.34 30.78
CA VAL A 114 12.12 -5.40 31.82
C VAL A 114 12.61 -6.19 33.05
N ALA A 115 13.27 -7.33 32.83
CA ALA A 115 13.85 -8.12 33.92
C ALA A 115 14.94 -7.34 34.67
N MET A 116 15.79 -6.59 33.96
CA MET A 116 16.80 -5.72 34.56
C MET A 116 16.17 -4.59 35.37
N MET A 117 15.10 -3.96 34.87
CA MET A 117 14.36 -2.92 35.58
C MET A 117 13.73 -3.45 36.86
N ILE A 118 13.10 -4.63 36.83
CA ILE A 118 12.50 -5.26 38.01
C ILE A 118 13.59 -5.61 39.04
N ALA A 119 14.72 -6.18 38.59
CA ALA A 119 15.85 -6.50 39.48
C ALA A 119 16.41 -5.25 40.18
N ALA A 120 16.56 -4.14 39.44
CA ALA A 120 17.03 -2.88 40.02
C ALA A 120 16.06 -2.34 41.08
N LEU A 121 14.75 -2.40 40.84
CA LEU A 121 13.73 -1.97 41.82
C LEU A 121 13.78 -2.82 43.09
N LEU A 122 13.96 -4.13 42.97
CA LEU A 122 14.09 -5.03 44.13
C LEU A 122 15.33 -4.73 44.96
N VAL A 123 16.47 -4.44 44.32
CA VAL A 123 17.72 -4.06 45.01
C VAL A 123 17.54 -2.75 45.77
N VAL A 124 16.93 -1.74 45.16
CA VAL A 124 16.67 -0.45 45.83
C VAL A 124 15.73 -0.65 47.03
N ALA A 125 14.64 -1.41 46.86
CA ALA A 125 13.71 -1.70 47.94
C ALA A 125 14.41 -2.41 49.11
N TRP A 126 15.27 -3.39 48.82
CA TRP A 126 16.05 -4.10 49.84
C TRP A 126 17.03 -3.18 50.57
N CYS A 127 17.76 -2.33 49.84
CA CYS A 127 18.66 -1.34 50.42
C CYS A 127 17.92 -0.37 51.35
N VAL A 128 16.77 0.15 50.91
CA VAL A 128 15.94 1.05 51.72
C VAL A 128 15.44 0.35 52.99
N TRP A 129 14.92 -0.88 52.88
CA TRP A 129 14.47 -1.64 54.04
C TRP A 129 15.62 -1.89 55.03
N LYS A 130 16.78 -2.34 54.55
CA LYS A 130 17.96 -2.60 55.39
C LYS A 130 18.49 -1.33 56.06
N PHE A 131 18.55 -0.20 55.36
CA PHE A 131 19.13 1.03 55.91
C PHE A 131 18.15 1.82 56.79
N VAL A 132 16.87 1.84 56.43
CA VAL A 132 15.84 2.65 57.13
C VAL A 132 15.19 1.90 58.28
N LEU A 133 14.85 0.62 58.10
CA LEU A 133 14.25 -0.19 59.18
C LEU A 133 15.30 -0.85 60.08
N HIS A 134 16.40 -1.37 59.51
CA HIS A 134 17.42 -2.08 60.29
C HIS A 134 18.55 -1.18 60.82
N GLY A 135 18.71 0.05 60.32
CA GLY A 135 19.65 1.04 60.86
C GLY A 135 19.12 1.79 62.10
N ARG A 136 17.90 1.47 62.56
CA ARG A 136 17.18 2.21 63.61
C ARG A 136 16.77 1.35 64.80
N LEU A 137 17.54 0.31 65.08
CA LEU A 137 17.44 -0.49 66.32
C LEU A 137 18.81 -0.39 67.03
N PRO A 138 18.94 0.42 68.10
CA PRO A 138 20.06 0.31 69.03
C PRO A 138 20.01 -1.00 69.82
#